data_AF-A0A2V7HGW2-F1
#
_entry.id   AF-A0A2V7HGW2-F1
#
_cell.length_a   1.000
_cell.length_b   1.000
_cell.length_c   1.000
_cell.angle_alpha   90.00
_cell.angle_beta   90.00
_cell.angle_gamma   90.00
#
_symmetry.space_group_name_H-M   'P 1'
#
loop_
_entity.id
_entity.type
_entity.pdbx_description
1 polymer ?
#
loop_
_entity_poly.entity_id
_entity_poly.type
_entity_poly.pdbx_seq_one_letter_code
_entity_poly.pdbx_strand_id
1 'polypeptide(L)'
;MLQGPTLFEMQAARETVASHLSQETTRHFDVALHSAARSSLESMTELRQAVCDCVDSLRIADLGPVQMILAMKACALDSAKRYSPEGDEYPATNVDVLLDQIVKWAIIEYYSTIS
;
A
#
# COMPACT_ATOMS: atom_id res chain seq x y z
N MET A 1 -11.89 -17.72 -2.32
CA MET A 1 -11.31 -18.01 -0.99
C MET A 1 -10.18 -18.99 -1.21
N LEU A 2 -8.92 -18.55 -1.08
CA LEU A 2 -7.78 -19.47 -1.02
C LEU A 2 -7.75 -20.04 0.40
N GLN A 3 -8.03 -21.34 0.56
CA GLN A 3 -7.79 -22.01 1.83
C GLN A 3 -6.29 -21.97 2.10
N GLY A 4 -5.90 -21.46 3.27
CA GLY A 4 -4.50 -21.43 3.68
C GLY A 4 -3.94 -22.85 3.85
N PRO A 5 -2.62 -23.03 3.75
CA PRO A 5 -1.99 -24.33 3.93
C PRO A 5 -2.28 -24.87 5.34
N THR A 6 -2.59 -26.16 5.41
CA THR A 6 -2.79 -26.89 6.65
C THR A 6 -1.49 -26.94 7.46
N LEU A 7 -1.61 -27.21 8.77
CA LEU A 7 -0.45 -27.36 9.66
C LEU A 7 0.54 -28.44 9.17
N PHE A 8 0.02 -29.52 8.57
CA PHE A 8 0.85 -30.59 8.01
C PHE A 8 1.63 -30.12 6.77
N GLU A 9 0.98 -29.40 5.86
CA GLU A 9 1.64 -28.82 4.68
C GLU A 9 2.72 -27.79 5.08
N MET A 10 2.45 -26.98 6.10
CA MET A 10 3.43 -26.04 6.64
C MET A 10 4.64 -26.75 7.28
N GLN A 11 4.43 -27.89 7.93
CA GLN A 11 5.51 -28.68 8.52
C GLN A 11 6.40 -29.28 7.41
N ALA A 12 5.81 -29.90 6.40
CA ALA A 12 6.54 -30.45 5.25
C ALA A 12 7.32 -29.38 4.47
N ALA A 13 6.75 -28.18 4.31
CA ALA A 13 7.44 -27.05 3.70
C ALA A 13 8.67 -26.60 4.51
N ARG A 14 8.59 -26.59 5.85
CA ARG A 14 9.73 -26.27 6.73
C ARG A 14 10.85 -27.29 6.62
N GLU A 15 10.51 -28.57 6.55
CA GLU A 15 11.49 -29.65 6.35
C GLU A 15 12.19 -29.52 4.99
N THR A 16 11.44 -29.14 3.95
CA THR A 16 11.99 -28.85 2.62
C THR A 16 12.97 -27.69 2.67
N VAL A 17 12.61 -26.59 3.32
CA VAL A 17 13.50 -25.43 3.51
C VAL A 17 14.78 -25.84 4.26
N ALA A 18 14.64 -26.56 5.37
CA ALA A 18 15.78 -26.99 6.18
C ALA A 18 16.74 -27.95 5.46
N SER A 19 16.22 -28.76 4.53
CA SER A 19 17.01 -29.74 3.78
C SER A 19 17.64 -29.19 2.49
N HIS A 20 17.11 -28.10 1.93
CA HIS A 20 17.53 -27.59 0.62
C HIS A 20 18.11 -26.17 0.64
N LEU A 21 17.84 -25.37 1.68
CA LEU A 21 18.38 -24.01 1.79
C LEU A 21 19.51 -23.98 2.82
N SER A 22 20.62 -23.33 2.44
CA SER A 22 21.70 -23.04 3.38
C SER A 22 21.25 -21.98 4.39
N GLN A 23 21.86 -21.98 5.58
CA GLN A 23 21.63 -20.94 6.57
C GLN A 23 21.92 -19.53 6.02
N GLU A 24 22.93 -19.40 5.17
CA GLU A 24 23.28 -18.13 4.53
C GLU A 24 22.18 -17.65 3.58
N THR A 25 21.66 -18.53 2.74
CA THR A 25 20.55 -18.23 1.80
C THR A 25 19.29 -17.83 2.54
N THR A 26 18.91 -18.57 3.59
CA THR A 26 17.74 -18.26 4.42
C THR A 26 17.91 -16.91 5.10
N ARG A 27 19.08 -16.63 5.68
CA ARG A 27 19.37 -15.33 6.31
C ARG A 27 19.28 -14.19 5.31
N HIS A 28 19.81 -14.38 4.11
CA HIS A 28 19.74 -13.35 3.06
C HIS A 28 18.28 -13.06 2.66
N PHE A 29 17.48 -14.10 2.46
CA PHE A 29 16.05 -13.98 2.19
C PHE A 29 15.32 -13.24 3.31
N ASP A 30 15.53 -13.63 4.57
CA ASP A 30 14.88 -12.99 5.72
C ASP A 30 15.21 -11.49 5.82
N VAL A 31 16.48 -11.13 5.64
CA VAL A 31 16.92 -9.73 5.65
C VAL A 31 16.31 -8.94 4.50
N ALA A 32 16.29 -9.51 3.29
CA ALA A 32 15.70 -8.86 2.12
C ALA A 32 14.19 -8.65 2.31
N LEU A 33 13.47 -9.69 2.74
CA LEU A 33 12.03 -9.62 2.98
C LEU A 33 11.69 -8.60 4.06
N HIS A 34 12.42 -8.60 5.19
CA HIS A 34 12.19 -7.66 6.27
C HIS A 34 12.49 -6.21 5.85
N SER A 35 13.51 -6.00 5.03
CA SER A 35 13.84 -4.67 4.50
C SER A 35 12.77 -4.16 3.53
N ALA A 36 12.30 -5.02 2.62
CA ALA A 36 11.20 -4.69 1.72
C ALA A 36 9.90 -4.37 2.47
N ALA A 37 9.56 -5.18 3.48
CA ALA A 37 8.39 -4.94 4.32
C ALA A 37 8.48 -3.61 5.07
N ARG A 38 9.65 -3.29 5.63
CA ARG A 38 9.87 -2.00 6.31
C ARG A 38 9.72 -0.82 5.35
N SER A 39 10.39 -0.86 4.21
CA SER A 39 10.32 0.20 3.20
C SER A 39 8.89 0.40 2.69
N SER A 40 8.16 -0.69 2.46
CA SER A 40 6.74 -0.62 2.08
C SER A 40 5.88 0.03 3.16
N LEU A 41 6.10 -0.30 4.43
CA LEU A 41 5.38 0.30 5.55
C LEU A 41 5.67 1.80 5.66
N GLU A 42 6.93 2.20 5.52
CA GLU A 42 7.35 3.60 5.52
C GLU A 42 6.66 4.38 4.39
N SER A 43 6.75 3.91 3.14
CA SER A 43 6.10 4.56 2.00
C SER A 43 4.57 4.63 2.13
N MET A 44 3.92 3.59 2.67
CA MET A 44 2.47 3.61 2.91
C MET A 44 2.08 4.59 4.03
N THR A 45 2.94 4.76 5.03
CA THR A 45 2.73 5.75 6.10
C THR A 45 2.86 7.17 5.57
N GLU A 46 3.89 7.44 4.77
CA GLU A 46 4.10 8.73 4.11
C GLU A 46 2.93 9.07 3.18
N LEU A 47 2.47 8.12 2.37
CA LEU A 47 1.31 8.31 1.50
C LEU A 47 0.04 8.62 2.31
N ARG A 48 -0.20 7.89 3.40
CA ARG A 48 -1.35 8.16 4.27
C ARG A 48 -1.29 9.57 4.84
N GLN A 49 -0.14 10.03 5.31
CA GLN A 49 0.03 11.39 5.83
C GLN A 49 -0.27 12.43 4.75
N ALA A 50 0.27 12.25 3.54
CA ALA A 50 0.00 13.15 2.42
C ALA A 50 -1.49 13.21 2.06
N VAL A 51 -2.21 12.08 2.16
CA VAL A 51 -3.66 12.03 2.00
C VAL A 51 -4.36 12.86 3.08
N CYS A 52 -3.96 12.72 4.35
CA CYS A 52 -4.53 13.49 5.44
C CYS A 52 -4.32 15.01 5.24
N ASP A 53 -3.11 15.44 4.90
CA ASP A 53 -2.78 16.84 4.64
C ASP A 53 -3.61 17.44 3.49
N CYS A 54 -3.86 16.63 2.44
CA CYS A 54 -4.73 17.01 1.33
C CYS A 54 -6.19 17.16 1.79
N VAL A 55 -6.71 16.22 2.59
CA VAL A 55 -8.07 16.30 3.12
C VAL A 55 -8.25 17.53 4.00
N ASP A 56 -7.30 17.83 4.87
CA ASP A 56 -7.33 19.01 5.72
C ASP A 56 -7.36 20.30 4.88
N SER A 57 -6.53 20.37 3.84
CA SER A 57 -6.52 21.51 2.91
C SER A 57 -7.86 21.69 2.19
N LEU A 58 -8.46 20.60 1.72
CA LEU A 58 -9.78 20.63 1.07
C LEU A 58 -10.89 20.99 2.06
N ARG A 59 -10.79 20.55 3.32
CA ARG A 59 -11.74 20.89 4.38
C ARG A 59 -11.66 22.37 4.76
N ILE A 60 -10.45 22.93 4.87
CA ILE A 60 -10.24 24.38 5.11
C ILE A 60 -10.88 25.22 3.99
N ALA A 61 -10.89 24.70 2.77
CA ALA A 61 -11.57 25.32 1.63
C ALA A 61 -13.10 25.10 1.61
N ASP A 62 -13.69 24.56 2.68
CA ASP A 62 -15.14 24.30 2.85
C ASP A 62 -15.73 23.33 1.81
N LEU A 63 -14.94 22.37 1.33
CA LEU A 63 -15.46 21.33 0.44
C LEU A 63 -16.29 20.31 1.22
N GLY A 64 -17.47 20.03 0.69
CA GLY A 64 -18.29 18.91 1.16
C GLY A 64 -17.62 17.56 0.89
N PRO A 65 -18.03 16.49 1.60
CA PRO A 65 -17.38 15.18 1.56
C PRO A 65 -17.32 14.58 0.15
N VAL A 66 -18.38 14.75 -0.64
CA VAL A 66 -18.44 14.24 -2.03
C VAL A 66 -17.40 14.96 -2.91
N GLN A 67 -17.30 16.28 -2.79
CA GLN A 67 -16.34 17.07 -3.57
C GLN A 67 -14.89 16.74 -3.17
N MET A 68 -14.64 16.54 -1.88
CA MET A 68 -13.34 16.09 -1.38
C MET A 68 -12.95 14.73 -1.97
N ILE A 69 -13.85 13.73 -1.99
CA ILE A 69 -13.54 12.41 -2.59
C ILE A 69 -13.19 12.55 -4.07
N LEU A 70 -13.95 13.35 -4.82
CA LEU A 70 -13.69 13.58 -6.24
C LEU A 70 -12.33 14.29 -6.46
N ALA A 71 -12.01 15.29 -5.63
CA ALA A 71 -10.73 15.98 -5.68
C ALA A 71 -9.54 15.03 -5.38
N MET A 72 -9.68 14.18 -4.35
CA MET A 72 -8.64 13.18 -4.02
C MET A 72 -8.45 12.17 -5.14
N LYS A 73 -9.54 11.67 -5.74
CA LYS A 73 -9.46 10.76 -6.90
C LYS A 73 -8.79 11.43 -8.10
N ALA A 74 -9.16 12.68 -8.41
CA ALA A 74 -8.54 13.43 -9.50
C ALA A 74 -7.05 13.64 -9.25
N CYS A 75 -6.65 14.03 -8.04
CA CYS A 75 -5.25 14.24 -7.65
C CYS A 75 -4.42 12.95 -7.82
N ALA A 76 -4.95 11.81 -7.37
CA ALA A 76 -4.29 10.52 -7.52
C ALA A 76 -4.12 10.12 -9.00
N LEU A 77 -5.21 10.18 -9.78
CA LEU A 77 -5.20 9.82 -11.20
C LEU A 77 -4.29 10.73 -12.03
N ASP A 78 -4.26 12.03 -11.75
CA ASP A 78 -3.37 12.96 -12.45
C ASP A 78 -1.91 12.75 -12.06
N SER A 79 -1.64 12.35 -10.82
CA SER A 79 -0.29 11.94 -10.41
C SER A 79 0.16 10.67 -11.13
N ALA A 80 -0.74 9.70 -11.33
CA ALA A 80 -0.47 8.49 -12.11
C ALA A 80 -0.08 8.82 -13.56
N LYS A 81 -0.80 9.76 -14.19
CA LYS A 81 -0.51 10.20 -15.57
C LYS A 81 0.84 10.91 -15.68
N ARG A 82 1.19 11.76 -14.70
CA ARG A 82 2.44 12.54 -14.70
C ARG A 82 3.68 11.66 -14.53
N TYR A 83 3.56 10.61 -13.73
CA TYR A 83 4.65 9.69 -13.42
C TYR A 83 4.38 8.30 -13.98
N SER A 84 3.88 8.24 -15.22
CA SER A 84 3.71 6.98 -15.94
C SER A 84 5.08 6.31 -16.05
N PRO A 85 5.27 5.09 -15.54
CA PRO A 85 6.55 4.41 -15.63
C PRO A 85 6.78 4.01 -17.08
N GLU A 86 7.51 4.83 -17.83
CA GLU A 86 8.00 4.46 -19.16
C GLU A 86 9.01 3.32 -18.99
N GLY A 87 8.57 2.07 -19.22
CA GLY A 87 9.46 0.92 -19.33
C GLY A 87 9.46 -0.09 -18.18
N ASP A 88 8.54 -0.03 -17.21
CA ASP A 88 8.43 -1.10 -16.23
C ASP A 88 7.82 -2.37 -16.85
N GLU A 89 8.45 -3.51 -16.57
CA GLU A 89 8.00 -4.86 -16.98
C GLU A 89 6.64 -5.24 -16.36
N TYR A 90 6.14 -4.41 -15.43
CA TYR A 90 4.82 -4.49 -14.79
C TYR A 90 4.03 -3.19 -15.05
N PRO A 91 3.26 -3.11 -16.16
CA PRO A 91 2.62 -1.87 -16.61
C PRO A 91 1.36 -1.44 -15.84
N ALA A 92 1.03 -2.10 -14.73
CA ALA A 92 -0.20 -1.86 -13.98
C ALA A 92 0.01 -0.89 -12.82
N THR A 93 -0.12 0.41 -13.13
CA THR A 93 -0.82 1.41 -12.31
C THR A 93 -0.93 1.13 -10.80
N ASN A 94 0.17 1.31 -10.04
CA ASN A 94 0.16 1.31 -8.57
C ASN A 94 -0.91 2.26 -7.99
N VAL A 95 -1.27 3.32 -8.71
CA VAL A 95 -2.31 4.25 -8.27
C VAL A 95 -3.70 3.61 -8.29
N ASP A 96 -4.06 2.79 -9.28
CA ASP A 96 -5.40 2.15 -9.31
C ASP A 96 -5.56 1.16 -8.14
N VAL A 97 -4.48 0.43 -7.81
CA VAL A 97 -4.44 -0.48 -6.65
C VAL A 97 -4.59 0.30 -5.34
N LEU A 98 -3.99 1.47 -5.25
CA LEU A 98 -4.01 2.30 -4.05
C LEU A 98 -5.21 3.26 -4.00
N LEU A 99 -5.95 3.47 -5.09
CA LEU A 99 -7.01 4.47 -5.19
C LEU A 99 -8.11 4.20 -4.16
N ASP A 100 -8.53 2.94 -4.03
CA ASP A 100 -9.51 2.54 -3.02
C ASP A 100 -9.01 2.80 -1.60
N GLN A 101 -7.72 2.56 -1.35
CA GLN A 101 -7.11 2.78 -0.05
C GLN A 101 -6.98 4.28 0.27
N ILE A 102 -6.59 5.09 -0.72
CA ILE A 102 -6.53 6.55 -0.63
C ILE A 102 -7.92 7.11 -0.32
N VAL A 103 -8.95 6.66 -1.02
CA VAL A 103 -10.34 7.11 -0.78
C VAL A 103 -10.80 6.71 0.62
N LYS A 104 -10.51 5.48 1.07
CA LYS A 104 -10.84 5.03 2.42
C LYS A 104 -10.19 5.90 3.49
N TRP A 105 -8.88 6.17 3.37
CA TRP A 105 -8.19 7.06 4.29
C TRP A 105 -8.77 8.46 4.26
N ALA A 106 -9.07 8.99 3.07
CA ALA A 106 -9.62 10.32 2.94
C ALA A 106 -10.99 10.46 3.63
N ILE A 107 -11.85 9.46 3.50
CA ILE A 107 -13.14 9.41 4.21
C ILE A 107 -12.92 9.36 5.72
N ILE A 108 -12.05 8.48 6.20
CA ILE A 108 -11.76 8.35 7.64
C ILE A 108 -11.27 9.69 8.20
N GLU A 109 -10.34 10.35 7.51
CA GLU A 109 -9.79 11.65 7.93
C GLU A 109 -10.86 12.75 7.90
N TYR A 110 -11.69 12.79 6.86
CA TYR A 110 -12.72 13.82 6.74
C TYR A 110 -13.67 13.83 7.96
N TYR A 111 -14.01 12.65 8.48
CA TYR A 111 -14.94 12.48 9.60
C TYR A 111 -14.27 12.35 10.98
N SER A 112 -12.96 12.05 11.07
CA SER A 112 -12.25 11.93 12.35
C SER A 112 -12.13 13.26 13.09
N THR A 113 -12.08 14.37 12.35
CA THR A 113 -11.90 15.72 12.89
C THR A 113 -13.20 16.45 13.21
N ILE A 114 -14.36 15.77 13.10
CA ILE A 114 -15.69 16.34 13.37
C ILE A 114 -16.10 16.12 14.86
N SER A 115 -15.16 15.73 15.73
CA SER A 115 -15.41 15.58 17.17
C SER A 115 -15.18 16.83 17.98
#